data_AF-A0A851UZ27-F1
#
_entry.id   AF-A0A851UZ27-F1
#
_cell.length_a   1.000
_cell.length_b   1.000
_cell.length_c   1.000
_cell.angle_alpha   90.00
_cell.angle_beta   90.00
_cell.angle_gamma   90.00
#
_symmetry.space_group_name_H-M   'P 1'
#
loop_
_entity.id
_entity.type
_entity.pdbx_description
1 polymer ?
#
loop_
_entity_poly.entity_id
_entity_poly.type
_entity_poly.pdbx_seq_one_letter_code
_entity_poly.pdbx_strand_id
1 'polypeptide(L)'
;VPTGETQARWVVQVLKGATTLPPPSVMMEEVNERKKNKHSGFGLCYCKALQTDYITYIDDLLTSINAKPDLRAMLLTDPRLALSIFFGPCTPYHFRLTGPGKWEGARKAILTQWDRTVKVTKTRTIQESPSSFETLLKLFSFLALLIAVFLIFL
;
A
#
# COMPACT_ATOMS: atom_id res chain seq x y z
N VAL A 1 -4.96 -7.27 -13.15
CA VAL A 1 -3.69 -6.91 -13.84
C VAL A 1 -2.49 -6.90 -12.88
N PRO A 2 -2.41 -6.04 -11.86
CA PRO A 2 -1.20 -5.98 -11.01
C PRO A 2 -0.94 -7.27 -10.22
N THR A 3 -1.99 -7.96 -9.78
CA THR A 3 -1.88 -9.27 -9.10
C THR A 3 -1.17 -10.31 -9.96
N GLY A 4 -1.58 -10.50 -11.22
CA GLY A 4 -0.98 -11.48 -12.11
C GLY A 4 0.49 -11.16 -12.43
N GLU A 5 0.82 -9.87 -12.54
CA GLU A 5 2.21 -9.44 -12.74
C GLU A 5 3.09 -9.75 -11.51
N THR A 6 2.58 -9.49 -10.30
CA THR A 6 3.32 -9.77 -9.07
C THR A 6 3.44 -11.28 -8.81
N GLN A 7 2.40 -12.06 -9.14
CA GLN A 7 2.47 -13.53 -9.18
C GLN A 7 3.56 -14.02 -10.13
N ALA A 8 3.59 -13.49 -11.37
CA ALA A 8 4.60 -13.87 -12.34
C ALA A 8 6.02 -13.56 -11.85
N ARG A 9 6.24 -12.39 -11.21
CA ARG A 9 7.54 -12.03 -10.62
C ARG A 9 8.01 -13.03 -9.58
N TRP A 10 7.12 -13.47 -8.70
CA TRP A 10 7.46 -14.48 -7.70
C TRP A 10 7.71 -15.86 -8.34
N VAL A 11 6.84 -16.31 -9.23
CA VAL A 11 6.97 -17.61 -9.93
C VAL A 11 8.29 -17.72 -10.68
N VAL A 12 8.71 -16.69 -11.43
CA VAL A 12 9.98 -16.77 -12.17
C VAL A 12 11.20 -16.84 -11.25
N GLN A 13 11.14 -16.24 -10.05
CA GLN A 13 12.21 -16.36 -9.06
C GLN A 13 12.28 -17.76 -8.46
N VAL A 14 11.13 -18.41 -8.25
CA VAL A 14 11.04 -19.82 -7.85
C VAL A 14 11.62 -20.72 -8.93
N LEU A 15 11.21 -20.55 -10.18
CA LEU A 15 11.73 -21.33 -11.31
C LEU A 15 13.23 -21.14 -11.53
N LYS A 16 13.74 -19.94 -11.27
CA LYS A 16 15.18 -19.64 -11.31
C LYS A 16 15.96 -20.23 -10.12
N GLY A 17 15.28 -20.67 -9.06
CA GLY A 17 15.91 -21.11 -7.81
C GLY A 17 16.41 -19.96 -6.92
N ALA A 18 16.00 -18.72 -7.19
CA ALA A 18 16.36 -17.55 -6.37
C ALA A 18 15.48 -17.43 -5.11
N THR A 19 14.26 -17.98 -5.15
CA THR A 19 13.36 -18.11 -4.00
C THR A 19 12.96 -19.58 -3.88
N THR A 20 12.96 -20.14 -2.66
CA THR A 20 12.56 -21.53 -2.42
C THR A 20 11.15 -21.60 -1.85
N LEU A 21 10.36 -22.56 -2.32
CA LEU A 21 9.07 -22.88 -1.70
C LEU A 21 9.26 -23.57 -0.35
N PRO A 22 8.32 -23.43 0.58
CA PRO A 22 8.33 -24.20 1.82
C PRO A 22 8.08 -25.69 1.54
N PRO A 23 8.34 -26.58 2.52
CA PRO A 23 8.09 -28.01 2.37
C PRO A 23 6.62 -28.32 2.01
N PRO A 24 6.34 -29.42 1.28
CA PRO A 24 4.98 -29.79 0.88
C PRO A 24 3.98 -29.92 2.03
N SER A 25 4.44 -30.39 3.20
CA SER A 25 3.60 -30.48 4.41
C SER A 25 3.08 -29.11 4.85
N VAL A 26 3.96 -28.11 4.91
CA VAL A 26 3.63 -26.74 5.32
C VAL A 26 2.70 -26.09 4.30
N MET A 27 2.97 -26.25 2.99
CA MET A 27 2.08 -25.74 1.94
C MET A 27 0.68 -26.34 2.04
N MET A 28 0.58 -27.65 2.26
CA MET A 28 -0.70 -28.35 2.34
C MET A 28 -1.50 -27.94 3.58
N GLU A 29 -0.82 -27.76 4.71
CA GLU A 29 -1.43 -27.24 5.94
C GLU A 29 -2.05 -25.85 5.71
N GLU A 30 -1.28 -24.91 5.16
CA GLU A 30 -1.74 -23.55 4.86
C GLU A 30 -2.92 -23.54 3.87
N VAL A 31 -2.85 -24.36 2.82
CA VAL A 31 -3.95 -24.52 1.85
C VAL A 31 -5.20 -25.07 2.51
N ASN A 32 -5.07 -26.07 3.39
CA ASN A 32 -6.20 -26.66 4.09
C ASN A 32 -6.81 -25.68 5.09
N GLU A 33 -6.02 -24.88 5.80
CA GLU A 33 -6.53 -23.80 6.65
C GLU A 33 -7.32 -22.76 5.84
N ARG A 34 -6.80 -22.33 4.68
CA ARG A 34 -7.53 -21.41 3.80
C ARG A 34 -8.83 -22.01 3.26
N LYS A 35 -8.82 -23.30 2.87
CA LYS A 35 -10.02 -24.00 2.37
C LYS A 35 -11.14 -24.10 3.40
N LYS A 36 -10.83 -24.08 4.70
CA LYS A 36 -11.86 -24.06 5.76
C LYS A 36 -12.73 -22.79 5.71
N ASN A 37 -12.29 -21.72 5.03
CA ASN A 37 -12.99 -20.43 4.96
C ASN A 37 -13.47 -19.94 6.33
N LYS A 38 -12.67 -20.23 7.38
CA LYS A 38 -13.05 -19.91 8.76
C LYS A 38 -13.01 -18.41 8.93
N HIS A 39 -14.13 -17.82 9.38
CA HIS A 39 -14.14 -16.42 9.74
C HIS A 39 -13.21 -16.20 10.95
N SER A 40 -12.28 -15.25 10.80
CA SER A 40 -11.31 -14.86 11.83
C SER A 40 -11.94 -14.15 13.04
N GLY A 41 -13.21 -13.73 12.93
CA GLY A 41 -13.89 -12.89 13.93
C GLY A 41 -13.50 -11.40 13.87
N PHE A 42 -12.50 -11.06 13.07
CA PHE A 42 -12.00 -9.70 12.87
C PHE A 42 -11.69 -9.46 11.39
N GLY A 43 -11.98 -8.25 10.90
CA GLY A 43 -11.81 -7.89 9.48
C GLY A 43 -12.94 -8.38 8.58
N LEU A 44 -12.81 -8.15 7.27
CA LEU A 44 -13.79 -8.60 6.28
C LEU A 44 -13.71 -10.13 6.11
N CYS A 45 -14.86 -10.81 6.02
CA CYS A 45 -14.88 -12.24 5.69
C CYS A 45 -14.64 -12.43 4.20
N TYR A 46 -13.59 -13.18 3.87
CA TYR A 46 -13.29 -13.66 2.53
C TYR A 46 -13.87 -15.07 2.36
N CYS A 47 -15.19 -15.17 2.21
CA CYS A 47 -15.88 -16.45 2.31
C CYS A 47 -16.04 -17.20 0.95
N LYS A 48 -15.48 -16.68 -0.15
CA LYS A 48 -15.49 -17.34 -1.48
C LYS A 48 -14.13 -17.97 -1.78
N ALA A 49 -14.13 -19.08 -2.51
CA ALA A 49 -12.97 -19.96 -2.73
C ALA A 49 -11.68 -19.29 -3.27
N LEU A 50 -11.77 -18.16 -3.97
CA LEU A 50 -10.62 -17.42 -4.52
C LEU A 50 -10.48 -16.01 -3.96
N GLN A 51 -11.35 -15.64 -3.01
CA GLN A 51 -11.36 -14.29 -2.46
C GLN A 51 -10.27 -14.19 -1.39
N THR A 52 -9.47 -13.14 -1.47
CA THR A 52 -8.40 -12.86 -0.52
C THR A 52 -8.24 -11.35 -0.38
N ASP A 53 -7.64 -10.92 0.73
CA ASP A 53 -7.25 -9.54 0.93
C ASP A 53 -6.17 -9.15 -0.06
N TYR A 54 -6.44 -8.12 -0.87
CA TYR A 54 -5.54 -7.71 -1.94
C TYR A 54 -4.18 -7.26 -1.40
N ILE A 55 -4.16 -6.46 -0.32
CA ILE A 55 -2.92 -5.89 0.22
C ILE A 55 -2.08 -6.99 0.84
N THR A 56 -2.69 -7.84 1.68
CA THR A 56 -2.03 -8.97 2.34
C THR A 56 -1.43 -9.92 1.32
N TYR A 57 -2.21 -10.34 0.31
CA TYR A 57 -1.73 -11.25 -0.71
C TYR A 57 -0.54 -10.68 -1.51
N ILE A 58 -0.60 -9.41 -1.88
CA ILE A 58 0.50 -8.76 -2.59
C ILE A 58 1.72 -8.61 -1.68
N ASP A 59 1.53 -8.21 -0.41
CA ASP A 59 2.61 -8.06 0.55
C ASP A 59 3.34 -9.37 0.82
N ASP A 60 2.64 -10.50 0.89
CA ASP A 60 3.23 -11.84 1.06
C ASP A 60 4.13 -12.20 -0.14
N LEU A 61 3.65 -11.94 -1.36
CA LEU A 61 4.43 -12.16 -2.58
C LEU A 61 5.64 -11.22 -2.65
N LEU A 62 5.47 -9.94 -2.35
CA LEU A 62 6.55 -8.96 -2.35
C LEU A 62 7.60 -9.27 -1.28
N THR A 63 7.18 -9.76 -0.12
CA THR A 63 8.10 -10.25 0.94
C THR A 63 8.91 -11.44 0.43
N SER A 64 8.25 -12.39 -0.24
CA SER A 64 8.90 -13.59 -0.80
C SER A 64 9.97 -13.28 -1.86
N ILE A 65 9.93 -12.09 -2.48
CA ILE A 65 10.92 -11.63 -3.45
C ILE A 65 11.77 -10.44 -2.97
N ASN A 66 11.73 -10.11 -1.67
CA ASN A 66 12.46 -8.98 -1.07
C ASN A 66 12.18 -7.62 -1.75
N ALA A 67 10.94 -7.39 -2.17
CA ALA A 67 10.49 -6.15 -2.82
C ALA A 67 9.46 -5.35 -2.00
N LYS A 68 9.05 -5.85 -0.83
CA LYS A 68 8.13 -5.14 0.08
C LYS A 68 8.87 -3.94 0.69
N PRO A 69 8.38 -2.70 0.48
CA PRO A 69 9.02 -1.52 1.07
C PRO A 69 8.87 -1.51 2.60
N ASP A 70 9.95 -1.23 3.31
CA ASP A 70 9.90 -0.99 4.75
C ASP A 70 9.41 0.44 5.03
N LEU A 71 8.12 0.56 5.34
CA LEU A 71 7.49 1.85 5.62
C LEU A 71 8.07 2.55 6.86
N ARG A 72 8.57 1.82 7.84
CA ARG A 72 9.14 2.42 9.07
C ARG A 72 10.48 3.06 8.76
N ALA A 73 11.36 2.33 8.07
CA ALA A 73 12.64 2.86 7.60
C ALA A 73 12.42 4.03 6.63
N MET A 74 11.45 3.90 5.71
CA MET A 74 11.13 4.96 4.76
C MET A 74 10.60 6.22 5.42
N LEU A 75 9.88 6.13 6.55
CA LEU A 75 9.43 7.31 7.27
C LEU A 75 10.60 8.19 7.73
N LEU A 76 11.77 7.60 7.98
CA LEU A 76 12.99 8.32 8.35
C LEU A 76 13.73 8.89 7.13
N THR A 77 13.75 8.17 6.00
CA THR A 77 14.54 8.57 4.81
C THR A 77 13.77 9.43 3.81
N ASP A 78 12.48 9.16 3.61
CA ASP A 78 11.58 9.88 2.71
C ASP A 78 10.15 9.89 3.28
N PRO A 79 9.89 10.72 4.33
CA PRO A 79 8.61 10.75 5.03
C PRO A 79 7.44 11.10 4.11
N ARG A 80 7.67 11.95 3.11
CA ARG A 80 6.62 12.34 2.15
C ARG A 80 6.13 11.13 1.35
N LEU A 81 7.06 10.30 0.88
CA LEU A 81 6.73 9.08 0.14
C LEU A 81 6.10 8.04 1.06
N ALA A 82 6.64 7.83 2.27
CA ALA A 82 6.10 6.88 3.24
C ALA A 82 4.65 7.18 3.60
N LEU A 83 4.33 8.45 3.91
CA LEU A 83 2.96 8.88 4.21
C LEU A 83 2.04 8.73 3.00
N SER A 84 2.54 9.02 1.79
CA SER A 84 1.77 8.83 0.54
C SER A 84 1.44 7.36 0.26
N ILE A 85 2.31 6.43 0.66
CA ILE A 85 2.07 5.00 0.51
C ILE A 85 1.11 4.48 1.57
N PHE A 86 1.28 4.90 2.83
CA PHE A 86 0.50 4.38 3.96
C PHE A 86 -0.93 4.94 3.99
N PHE A 87 -1.10 6.26 3.77
CA PHE A 87 -2.41 6.91 3.82
C PHE A 87 -3.04 7.13 2.44
N GLY A 88 -2.26 6.98 1.37
CA GLY A 88 -2.75 7.13 0.00
C GLY A 88 -3.28 5.82 -0.59
N PRO A 89 -3.69 5.84 -1.87
CA PRO A 89 -4.13 4.63 -2.55
C PRO A 89 -2.98 3.63 -2.71
N CYS A 90 -3.29 2.34 -2.50
CA CYS A 90 -2.37 1.24 -2.76
C CYS A 90 -2.22 1.01 -4.28
N THR A 91 -1.36 1.80 -4.91
CA THR A 91 -1.11 1.72 -6.36
C THR A 91 0.03 0.76 -6.68
N PRO A 92 -0.02 0.09 -7.84
CA PRO A 92 0.98 -0.94 -8.20
C PRO A 92 2.40 -0.39 -8.40
N TYR A 93 2.57 0.94 -8.47
CA TYR A 93 3.90 1.55 -8.48
C TYR A 93 4.69 1.19 -7.21
N HIS A 94 4.00 0.97 -6.07
CA HIS A 94 4.62 0.61 -4.79
C HIS A 94 5.33 -0.75 -4.88
N PHE A 95 4.80 -1.67 -5.69
CA PHE A 95 5.28 -3.04 -5.81
C PHE A 95 6.65 -3.13 -6.49
N ARG A 96 7.07 -2.06 -7.16
CA ARG A 96 8.38 -1.91 -7.82
C ARG A 96 9.18 -0.75 -7.24
N LEU A 97 8.91 -0.36 -6.00
CA LEU A 97 9.62 0.74 -5.35
C LEU A 97 10.98 0.32 -4.79
N THR A 98 11.09 -0.93 -4.35
CA THR A 98 12.30 -1.52 -3.76
C THR A 98 12.54 -2.94 -4.27
N GLY A 99 13.70 -3.50 -3.98
CA GLY A 99 14.04 -4.88 -4.31
C GLY A 99 14.28 -5.18 -5.80
N PRO A 100 14.34 -6.47 -6.17
CA PRO A 100 14.57 -6.92 -7.53
C PRO A 100 13.50 -6.42 -8.50
N GLY A 101 13.92 -5.78 -9.59
CA GLY A 101 13.00 -5.19 -10.57
C GLY A 101 12.42 -3.84 -10.15
N LYS A 102 13.07 -3.14 -9.20
CA LYS A 102 12.79 -1.74 -8.86
C LYS A 102 12.71 -0.88 -10.13
N TRP A 103 11.69 -0.03 -10.18
CA TRP A 103 11.52 0.95 -11.25
C TRP A 103 11.87 2.35 -10.74
N GLU A 104 12.83 3.01 -11.39
CA GLU A 104 13.30 4.33 -10.97
C GLU A 104 12.19 5.41 -11.00
N GLY A 105 11.21 5.25 -11.91
CA GLY A 105 10.06 6.16 -12.00
C GLY A 105 9.00 5.97 -10.91
N ALA A 106 9.10 4.92 -10.08
CA ALA A 106 8.05 4.54 -9.12
C ALA A 106 7.72 5.68 -8.15
N ARG A 107 8.74 6.28 -7.53
CA ARG A 107 8.57 7.41 -6.61
C ARG A 107 7.80 8.56 -7.24
N LYS A 108 8.22 8.99 -8.43
CA LYS A 108 7.57 10.10 -9.15
C LYS A 108 6.13 9.73 -9.50
N ALA A 109 5.89 8.50 -9.96
CA ALA A 109 4.56 8.03 -10.32
C ALA A 109 3.60 8.07 -9.12
N ILE A 110 4.05 7.65 -7.93
CA ILE A 110 3.26 7.68 -6.70
C ILE A 110 2.89 9.12 -6.33
N LEU A 111 3.88 10.01 -6.28
CA LEU A 111 3.66 11.39 -5.83
C LEU A 111 2.81 12.23 -6.80
N THR A 112 2.74 11.83 -8.07
CA THR A 112 1.98 12.54 -9.13
C THR A 112 0.72 11.78 -9.57
N GLN A 113 0.30 10.75 -8.82
CA GLN A 113 -0.84 9.92 -9.19
C GLN A 113 -2.16 10.72 -9.26
N TRP A 114 -2.37 11.62 -8.30
CA TRP A 114 -3.55 12.48 -8.27
C TRP A 114 -3.58 13.49 -9.40
N ASP A 115 -2.42 14.05 -9.78
CA ASP A 115 -2.31 14.94 -10.93
C ASP A 115 -2.86 14.27 -12.19
N ARG A 116 -2.49 13.00 -12.43
CA ARG A 116 -2.98 12.23 -13.59
C ARG A 116 -4.48 11.92 -13.49
N THR A 117 -4.95 11.52 -12.31
CA THR A 117 -6.36 11.19 -12.08
C THR A 117 -7.27 12.41 -12.28
N VAL A 118 -6.87 13.58 -11.78
CA VAL A 118 -7.67 14.82 -11.87
C VAL A 118 -7.53 15.49 -13.23
N LYS A 119 -6.36 15.43 -13.87
CA LYS A 119 -6.10 16.10 -15.16
C LYS A 119 -7.13 15.73 -16.24
N VAL A 120 -7.54 14.47 -16.30
CA VAL A 120 -8.49 14.00 -17.31
C VAL A 120 -9.94 14.42 -17.04
N THR A 121 -10.28 14.72 -15.78
CA THR A 121 -11.62 15.15 -15.39
C THR A 121 -11.78 16.67 -15.31
N LYS A 122 -10.68 17.40 -15.06
CA LYS A 122 -10.66 18.88 -15.00
C LYS A 122 -10.42 19.50 -16.39
N THR A 123 -11.36 19.28 -17.31
CA THR A 123 -11.30 19.81 -18.70
C THR A 123 -11.55 21.30 -18.80
N ARG A 124 -12.16 21.90 -17.77
CA ARG A 124 -12.38 23.35 -17.65
C ARG A 124 -11.67 23.88 -16.41
N THR A 125 -10.87 24.93 -16.58
CA THR A 125 -10.26 25.67 -15.47
C THR A 125 -11.22 26.77 -14.99
N ILE A 126 -11.45 26.83 -13.69
CA ILE A 126 -12.24 27.88 -13.03
C ILE A 126 -11.29 28.58 -12.04
N GLN A 127 -11.41 29.90 -11.87
CA GLN A 127 -10.66 30.59 -10.83
C GLN A 127 -11.17 30.16 -9.45
N GLU A 128 -10.26 29.69 -8.60
CA GLU A 128 -10.60 29.30 -7.24
C GLU A 128 -10.74 30.56 -6.38
N SER A 129 -11.93 30.77 -5.82
CA SER A 129 -12.15 31.83 -4.84
C SER A 129 -11.53 31.42 -3.50
N PRO A 130 -10.84 32.32 -2.77
CA PRO A 130 -10.33 32.00 -1.44
C PRO A 130 -11.49 31.61 -0.52
N SER A 131 -11.42 30.40 0.04
CA SER A 131 -12.45 29.90 0.96
C SER A 131 -12.02 30.15 2.40
N SER A 132 -12.69 31.11 3.04
CA SER A 132 -12.45 31.46 4.45
C SER A 132 -12.72 30.28 5.38
N PHE A 133 -13.63 29.38 4.98
CA PHE A 133 -14.01 28.20 5.74
C PHE A 133 -12.88 27.15 5.81
N GLU A 134 -12.15 26.89 4.72
CA GLU A 134 -10.99 26.00 4.77
C GLU A 134 -9.87 26.55 5.65
N THR A 135 -9.67 27.87 5.60
CA THR A 135 -8.66 28.54 6.42
C THR A 135 -9.00 28.40 7.91
N LEU A 136 -10.27 28.61 8.25
CA LEU A 136 -10.80 28.45 9.60
C LEU A 136 -10.66 27.00 10.09
N LEU A 137 -11.03 26.02 9.27
CA LEU A 137 -10.89 24.59 9.59
C LEU A 137 -9.44 24.21 9.87
N LYS A 138 -8.50 24.66 9.03
CA LYS A 138 -7.06 24.41 9.23
C LYS A 138 -6.57 25.01 10.55
N LEU A 139 -7.02 26.22 10.90
CA LEU A 139 -6.68 26.87 12.16
C LEU A 139 -7.20 26.06 13.37
N PHE A 140 -8.47 25.65 13.33
CA PHE A 140 -9.07 24.83 14.40
C PHE A 140 -8.38 23.48 14.56
N SER A 141 -8.07 22.78 13.46
CA SER A 141 -7.34 21.52 13.50
C SER A 141 -5.95 21.69 14.11
N PHE A 142 -5.26 22.79 13.76
CA PHE A 142 -3.94 23.09 14.33
C PHE A 142 -4.01 23.41 15.83
N LEU A 143 -4.98 24.21 16.26
CA LEU A 143 -5.17 24.55 17.67
C LEU A 143 -5.55 23.33 18.51
N ALA A 144 -6.43 22.46 17.99
CA ALA A 144 -6.81 21.21 18.64
C ALA A 144 -5.60 20.28 18.82
N LEU A 145 -4.71 20.19 17.82
CA LEU A 145 -3.48 19.42 17.91
C LEU A 145 -2.55 19.97 19.00
N LEU A 146 -2.38 21.30 19.08
CA LEU A 146 -1.56 21.93 20.12
C LEU A 146 -2.10 21.68 21.53
N ILE A 147 -3.42 21.78 21.72
CA ILE A 147 -4.07 21.48 23.00
C ILE A 147 -3.85 20.01 23.38
N ALA A 148 -4.04 19.08 22.44
CA ALA A 148 -3.82 17.66 22.69
C ALA A 148 -2.37 17.37 23.10
N VAL A 149 -1.39 17.99 22.43
CA VAL A 149 0.02 17.87 22.78
C VAL A 149 0.31 18.47 24.17
N PHE A 150 -0.22 19.66 24.47
CA PHE A 150 -0.04 20.30 25.78
C PHE A 150 -0.59 19.44 26.93
N LEU A 151 -1.78 18.85 26.75
CA LEU A 151 -2.40 17.96 27.75
C LEU A 151 -1.65 16.64 27.97
N ILE A 152 -0.84 16.20 27.00
CA ILE A 152 0.00 14.99 27.14
C ILE A 152 1.25 15.26 28.01
N PHE A 153 1.69 16.52 28.08
CA PHE A 153 2.89 16.94 28.83
C PHE A 153 2.59 17.61 30.18
N LEU A 154 1.31 17.71 30.57
CA LEU A 154 0.85 18.19 31.88
C LEU A 154 0.61 17.00 32.81
#